data_AF-A0A1T5BIX1-F1
#
_entry.id   AF-A0A1T5BIX1-F1
#
_cell.length_a   1.000
_cell.length_b   1.000
_cell.length_c   1.000
_cell.angle_alpha   90.00
_cell.angle_beta   90.00
_cell.angle_gamma   90.00
#
_symmetry.space_group_name_H-M   'P 1'
#
loop_
_entity.id
_entity.type
_entity.pdbx_description
1 polymer ?
#
loop_
_entity_poly.entity_id
_entity_poly.type
_entity_poly.pdbx_seq_one_letter_code
_entity_poly.pdbx_strand_id
1 'polypeptide(L)'
;MKININPNETLDDFKSLISYSIFHLNSEENSNFTILHRAIIKKYFDAKNVRINYKEHTVDLQIPVGKRKYTGITFECQDLERFLKSCLKKDEKSVGFYHEALNHYNIFNAA
;
A
#
# COMPACT_ATOMS: atom_id res chain seq x y z
N MET A 1 1.70 15.40 21.20
CA MET A 1 1.72 16.40 20.11
C MET A 1 0.71 15.93 19.08
N LYS A 2 -0.43 16.64 18.92
CA LYS A 2 -1.36 16.33 17.83
C LYS A 2 -0.74 16.87 16.55
N ILE A 3 -0.22 15.99 15.70
CA ILE A 3 0.25 16.37 14.37
C ILE A 3 -1.01 16.80 13.61
N ASN A 4 -1.07 18.05 13.16
CA ASN A 4 -2.17 18.55 12.34
C ASN A 4 -1.99 18.01 10.92
N ILE A 5 -2.33 16.73 10.72
CA ILE A 5 -2.22 16.06 9.44
C ILE A 5 -3.43 16.46 8.60
N ASN A 6 -3.22 17.13 7.47
CA ASN A 6 -4.27 17.33 6.48
C ASN A 6 -4.55 15.98 5.79
N PRO A 7 -5.73 15.35 6.01
CA PRO A 7 -5.99 14.02 5.49
C PRO A 7 -6.04 13.94 3.96
N ASN A 8 -6.45 15.03 3.30
CA ASN A 8 -6.57 15.05 1.84
C ASN A 8 -5.19 15.18 1.18
N GLU A 9 -4.35 16.10 1.66
CA GLU A 9 -2.97 16.25 1.18
C GLU A 9 -2.18 14.95 1.38
N THR A 10 -2.24 14.37 2.59
CA THR A 10 -1.58 13.09 2.89
C THR A 10 -2.01 11.98 1.93
N LEU A 11 -3.30 11.94 1.59
CA LEU A 11 -3.84 10.94 0.68
C LEU A 11 -3.34 11.15 -0.76
N ASP A 12 -3.27 12.40 -1.22
CA ASP A 12 -2.82 12.71 -2.57
C ASP A 12 -1.31 12.52 -2.73
N ASP A 13 -0.51 12.87 -1.72
CA ASP A 13 0.92 12.55 -1.67
C ASP A 13 1.14 11.03 -1.66
N PHE A 14 0.34 10.29 -0.89
CA PHE A 14 0.46 8.84 -0.86
C PHE A 14 0.05 8.17 -2.17
N LYS A 15 -0.93 8.72 -2.91
CA LYS A 15 -1.24 8.28 -4.28
C LYS A 15 -0.08 8.55 -5.23
N SER A 16 0.60 9.68 -5.08
CA SER A 16 1.79 10.02 -5.87
C SER A 16 2.94 9.07 -5.58
N LEU A 17 3.16 8.71 -4.31
CA LEU A 17 4.10 7.66 -3.91
C LEU A 17 3.78 6.32 -4.58
N ILE A 18 2.50 5.91 -4.62
CA ILE A 18 2.08 4.68 -5.29
C ILE A 18 2.38 4.72 -6.79
N SER A 19 2.10 5.85 -7.46
CA SER A 19 2.44 5.99 -8.89
C SER A 19 3.96 5.90 -9.11
N TYR A 20 4.73 6.60 -8.28
CA TYR A 20 6.19 6.57 -8.32
C TYR A 20 6.74 5.15 -8.12
N SER A 21 6.22 4.44 -7.12
CA SER A 21 6.68 3.10 -6.77
C SER A 21 6.36 2.06 -7.83
N ILE A 22 5.24 2.21 -8.54
CA ILE A 22 4.88 1.37 -9.70
C ILE A 22 5.80 1.66 -10.89
N PHE A 23 6.03 2.95 -11.21
CA PHE A 23 6.89 3.33 -12.32
C PHE A 23 8.34 2.82 -12.14
N HIS A 24 8.84 2.80 -10.90
CA HIS A 24 10.20 2.37 -10.56
C HIS A 24 10.31 0.90 -10.14
N LEU A 25 9.34 0.04 -10.50
CA LEU A 25 9.34 -1.39 -10.17
C LEU A 25 10.57 -2.17 -10.65
N ASN A 26 11.32 -1.68 -11.64
CA ASN A 26 12.53 -2.35 -12.15
C ASN A 26 13.84 -1.69 -11.68
N SER A 27 13.77 -0.77 -10.72
CA SER A 27 14.94 -0.06 -10.17
C SER A 27 15.58 -0.81 -9.00
N GLU A 28 16.75 -0.36 -8.54
CA GLU A 28 17.42 -0.86 -7.33
C GLU A 28 16.54 -0.68 -6.06
N GLU A 29 15.65 0.32 -6.06
CA GLU A 29 14.70 0.60 -4.97
C GLU A 29 13.49 -0.35 -4.95
N ASN A 30 13.34 -1.22 -5.96
CA ASN A 30 12.20 -2.13 -6.12
C ASN A 30 11.90 -2.92 -4.85
N SER A 31 12.92 -3.42 -4.15
CA SER A 31 12.71 -4.21 -2.92
C SER A 31 11.91 -3.44 -1.87
N ASN A 32 12.16 -2.14 -1.68
CA ASN A 32 11.41 -1.28 -0.77
C ASN A 32 9.98 -1.06 -1.29
N PHE A 33 9.79 -0.80 -2.58
CA PHE A 33 8.46 -0.63 -3.16
C PHE A 33 7.59 -1.89 -3.08
N THR A 34 8.17 -3.08 -3.21
CA THR A 34 7.41 -4.31 -3.00
C THR A 34 6.91 -4.45 -1.56
N ILE A 35 7.65 -3.92 -0.58
CA ILE A 35 7.23 -3.87 0.82
C ILE A 35 6.06 -2.90 0.97
N LEU A 36 6.14 -1.71 0.38
CA LEU A 36 5.05 -0.72 0.37
C LEU A 36 3.75 -1.31 -0.20
N HIS A 37 3.80 -1.89 -1.40
CA HIS A 37 2.61 -2.45 -2.06
C HIS A 37 1.94 -3.53 -1.21
N ARG A 38 2.75 -4.43 -0.63
CA ARG A 38 2.24 -5.47 0.28
C ARG A 38 1.65 -4.87 1.56
N ALA A 39 2.25 -3.83 2.12
CA ALA A 39 1.75 -3.17 3.33
C ALA A 39 0.38 -2.52 3.11
N ILE A 40 0.16 -1.90 1.94
CA ILE A 40 -1.13 -1.32 1.54
C ILE A 40 -2.22 -2.42 1.52
N ILE A 41 -1.97 -3.52 0.82
CA ILE A 41 -2.94 -4.64 0.71
C ILE A 41 -3.20 -5.29 2.07
N LYS A 42 -2.15 -5.52 2.87
CA LYS A 42 -2.27 -6.06 4.24
C LYS A 42 -3.20 -5.19 5.08
N LYS A 43 -3.00 -3.87 5.07
CA LYS A 43 -3.81 -2.93 5.84
C LYS A 43 -5.27 -2.89 5.39
N TYR A 44 -5.52 -2.92 4.08
CA TYR A 44 -6.88 -2.80 3.55
C TYR A 44 -7.74 -4.02 3.88
N PHE A 45 -7.20 -5.23 3.71
CA PHE A 45 -7.90 -6.50 3.90
C PHE A 45 -7.71 -7.14 5.28
N ASP A 46 -6.93 -6.52 6.17
CA ASP A 46 -6.40 -7.19 7.38
C ASP A 46 -5.72 -8.53 7.04
N ALA A 47 -4.98 -8.53 5.93
CA ALA A 47 -4.47 -9.75 5.32
C ALA A 47 -3.09 -10.14 5.84
N LYS A 48 -2.78 -11.43 5.72
CA LYS A 48 -1.46 -12.02 5.94
C LYS A 48 -0.95 -12.67 4.66
N ASN A 49 0.34 -13.00 4.66
CA ASN A 49 1.00 -13.74 3.57
C ASN A 49 0.78 -13.14 2.16
N VAL A 50 0.62 -11.81 2.07
CA VAL A 50 0.47 -11.11 0.79
C VAL A 50 1.70 -11.32 -0.07
N ARG A 51 1.49 -11.78 -1.30
CA ARG A 51 2.47 -11.92 -2.38
C ARG A 51 1.89 -11.29 -3.64
N ILE A 52 2.71 -10.57 -4.38
CA ILE A 52 2.34 -9.91 -5.62
C ILE A 52 3.26 -10.47 -6.69
N ASN A 53 2.68 -11.03 -7.74
CA ASN A 53 3.42 -11.40 -8.94
C ASN A 53 3.21 -10.28 -9.97
N TYR A 54 4.18 -9.38 -10.07
CA TYR A 54 4.12 -8.24 -10.98
C TYR A 54 4.16 -8.63 -12.46
N LYS A 55 4.71 -9.81 -12.78
CA LYS A 55 4.82 -10.30 -14.16
C LYS A 55 3.53 -10.95 -14.62
N GLU A 56 2.96 -11.80 -13.78
CA GLU A 56 1.71 -12.53 -14.08
C GLU A 56 0.46 -11.75 -13.65
N HIS A 57 0.63 -10.53 -13.11
CA HIS A 57 -0.45 -9.67 -12.66
C HIS A 57 -1.40 -10.35 -11.66
N THR A 58 -0.86 -11.08 -10.68
CA THR A 58 -1.66 -11.74 -9.64
C THR A 58 -1.29 -11.30 -8.24
N VAL A 59 -2.27 -11.33 -7.34
CA VAL A 59 -2.09 -11.10 -5.91
C VAL A 59 -2.63 -12.29 -5.14
N ASP A 60 -1.76 -12.90 -4.33
CA ASP A 60 -2.12 -13.93 -3.36
C ASP A 60 -2.14 -13.34 -1.96
N LEU A 61 -3.18 -13.63 -1.19
CA LEU A 61 -3.31 -13.16 0.19
C LEU A 61 -4.13 -14.11 1.04
N GLN A 62 -4.02 -13.95 2.36
CA GLN A 62 -4.87 -14.65 3.32
C GLN A 62 -5.71 -13.64 4.11
N ILE A 63 -7.03 -13.73 4.00
CA ILE A 63 -7.97 -12.84 4.70
C ILE A 63 -8.62 -13.55 5.90
N PRO A 64 -8.97 -12.82 6.98
CA PRO A 64 -9.66 -13.40 8.12
C PRO A 64 -11.11 -13.76 7.78
N VAL A 65 -11.55 -14.96 8.16
CA VAL A 65 -12.94 -15.46 7.96
C VAL A 65 -13.61 -15.88 9.28
N GLY A 66 -13.01 -15.51 10.40
CA GLY A 66 -13.51 -15.85 11.74
C GLY A 66 -12.38 -15.84 12.78
N LYS A 67 -12.68 -16.25 14.01
CA LYS A 67 -11.70 -16.26 15.11
C LYS A 67 -10.48 -17.12 14.74
N ARG A 68 -9.37 -16.45 14.42
CA ARG A 68 -8.07 -17.04 14.04
C ARG A 68 -8.09 -17.94 12.80
N LYS A 69 -9.13 -17.87 11.97
CA LYS A 69 -9.23 -18.60 10.71
C LYS A 69 -8.95 -17.67 9.54
N TYR A 70 -8.13 -18.12 8.60
CA TYR A 70 -7.79 -17.40 7.39
C TYR A 70 -8.12 -18.25 6.17
N THR A 71 -8.60 -17.61 5.10
CA THR A 71 -8.76 -18.24 3.78
C THR A 71 -7.79 -17.63 2.80
N GLY A 72 -7.22 -18.46 1.94
CA GLY A 72 -6.42 -18.01 0.80
C GLY A 72 -7.33 -17.45 -0.29
N ILE A 73 -6.91 -16.34 -0.88
CA ILE A 73 -7.51 -15.75 -2.08
C ILE A 73 -6.37 -15.46 -3.05
N THR A 74 -6.61 -15.76 -4.31
CA THR A 74 -5.80 -15.30 -5.44
C THR A 74 -6.72 -14.54 -6.36
N PHE A 75 -6.29 -13.37 -6.82
CA PHE A 75 -7.00 -12.63 -7.85
C PHE A 75 -6.03 -12.04 -8.87
N GLU A 76 -6.54 -11.88 -10.09
CA GLU A 76 -5.86 -11.19 -11.17
C GLU A 76 -6.06 -9.67 -11.03
N CYS A 77 -5.00 -8.92 -11.30
CA CYS A 77 -4.92 -7.48 -11.13
C CYS A 77 -4.08 -6.88 -12.25
N GLN A 78 -4.73 -6.62 -13.39
CA GLN A 78 -4.08 -6.06 -14.57
C GLN A 78 -3.54 -4.64 -14.31
N ASP A 79 -4.27 -3.83 -13.54
CA ASP A 79 -3.86 -2.47 -13.16
C ASP A 79 -3.60 -2.40 -11.65
N LEU A 80 -2.35 -2.70 -11.28
CA LEU A 80 -1.92 -2.72 -9.89
C LEU A 80 -1.94 -1.31 -9.26
N GLU A 81 -1.61 -0.28 -10.02
CA GLU A 81 -1.61 1.10 -9.52
C GLU A 81 -3.02 1.52 -9.10
N ARG A 82 -4.00 1.34 -9.98
CA ARG A 82 -5.40 1.64 -9.68
C ARG A 82 -5.92 0.81 -8.53
N PHE A 83 -5.54 -0.47 -8.45
CA PHE A 83 -5.94 -1.34 -7.36
C PHE A 83 -5.38 -0.85 -6.01
N LEU A 84 -4.08 -0.57 -5.91
CA LEU A 84 -3.46 -0.05 -4.70
C LEU A 84 -4.08 1.28 -4.25
N LYS A 85 -4.37 2.18 -5.20
CA LYS A 85 -5.08 3.45 -4.91
C LYS A 85 -6.51 3.23 -4.40
N SER A 86 -7.20 2.18 -4.88
CA SER A 86 -8.55 1.83 -4.38
C SER A 86 -8.53 1.24 -2.97
N CYS A 87 -7.39 0.72 -2.53
CA CYS A 87 -7.17 0.22 -1.17
C CYS A 87 -6.99 1.35 -0.12
N LEU A 88 -7.10 2.62 -0.50
CA LEU A 88 -6.89 3.74 0.41
C LEU A 88 -8.19 4.14 1.13
N LYS A 89 -8.11 4.39 2.44
CA LYS A 89 -9.23 4.79 3.29
C LYS A 89 -8.94 6.12 3.98
N LYS A 90 -9.98 6.92 4.24
CA LYS A 90 -9.85 8.26 4.85
C LYS A 90 -9.96 8.28 6.38
N ASP A 91 -10.04 7.13 7.04
CA ASP A 91 -10.11 7.07 8.50
C ASP A 91 -8.76 7.46 9.14
N GLU A 92 -8.80 7.96 10.39
CA GLU A 92 -7.64 8.47 11.11
C GLU A 92 -6.49 7.45 11.19
N LYS A 93 -6.79 6.16 11.42
CA LYS A 93 -5.77 5.10 11.47
C LYS A 93 -5.14 4.86 10.10
N SER A 94 -5.89 5.08 9.02
CA SER A 94 -5.37 4.97 7.67
C SER A 94 -4.46 6.13 7.30
N VAL A 95 -4.90 7.35 7.62
CA VAL A 95 -4.12 8.58 7.41
C VAL A 95 -2.80 8.54 8.18
N GLY A 96 -2.80 8.10 9.43
CA GLY A 96 -1.57 7.96 10.23
C GLY A 96 -0.55 7.00 9.59
N PHE A 97 -1.01 5.87 9.07
CA PHE A 97 -0.14 4.92 8.36
C PHE A 97 0.44 5.52 7.06
N TYR A 98 -0.35 6.28 6.30
CA TYR A 98 0.15 6.94 5.09
C TYR A 98 1.22 7.97 5.40
N HIS A 99 1.01 8.78 6.44
CA HIS A 99 1.98 9.76 6.90
C HIS A 99 3.29 9.09 7.36
N GLU A 100 3.22 8.01 8.14
CA GLU A 100 4.41 7.23 8.54
C GLU A 100 5.16 6.67 7.34
N ALA A 101 4.45 6.14 6.35
CA ALA A 101 5.06 5.63 5.13
C ALA A 101 5.70 6.76 4.31
N LEU A 102 5.03 7.90 4.11
CA LEU A 102 5.60 9.06 3.40
C LEU A 102 6.92 9.54 4.03
N ASN A 103 7.00 9.55 5.36
CA ASN A 103 8.24 9.87 6.07
C ASN A 103 9.33 8.81 5.85
N HIS A 104 8.97 7.52 5.83
CA HIS A 104 9.94 6.45 5.60
C HIS A 104 10.53 6.50 4.17
N TYR A 105 9.70 6.81 3.17
CA TYR A 105 10.11 6.89 1.77
C TYR A 105 10.65 8.28 1.39
N ASN A 106 10.92 9.17 2.36
CA ASN A 106 11.54 10.49 2.19
C ASN A 106 10.92 11.35 1.08
N ILE A 107 9.58 11.40 1.00
CA ILE A 107 8.92 12.39 0.14
C ILE A 107 8.92 13.79 0.80
N PHE A 108 9.27 13.88 2.09
CA PHE A 108 9.52 15.16 2.77
C PHE A 108 11.02 15.43 2.95
N ASN A 109 11.66 15.92 1.90
CA ASN A 109 12.69 16.99 1.92
C ASN A 109 13.31 17.22 0.53
N ALA A 110 12.47 17.59 -0.44
CA ALA A 110 12.89 18.32 -1.62
C ALA A 110 12.04 19.60 -1.72
N ALA A 111 12.19 20.47 -0.73
CA ALA A 111 11.72 21.85 -0.73
C ALA A 111 12.88 22.74 -0.28
#